data_AF-A0A1V3X9P8-F1
#
_entry.id   AF-A0A1V3X9P8-F1
#
_cell.length_a   1.000
_cell.length_b   1.000
_cell.length_c   1.000
_cell.angle_alpha   90.00
_cell.angle_beta   90.00
_cell.angle_gamma   90.00
#
_symmetry.space_group_name_H-M   'P 1'
#
loop_
_entity.id
_entity.type
_entity.pdbx_description
1 polymer ?
#
loop_
_entity_poly.entity_id
_entity_poly.type
_entity_poly.pdbx_seq_one_letter_code
_entity_poly.pdbx_strand_id
1 'polypeptide(L)'
;MQVTSVGHAGFLIQTHAGSILCDPWLNPAYFTSWFPFPDNSALDWGAVGDCDYLYVSHLHKDHFDAENLRANVNKDAVVLLPDFPVPDLRNELEKLGFHRFFDTTDSVKHRLSGPKGELDIMIIALRAPADGPIGDSALVVSDGETTAFNMNDARPIDLDVLASEFGPIDVHMLQYSGAIWYPMVYDMPVRAKEAFGTQKRQRGMDRARQYIAQVGLPG
;
A
#
# COMPACT_ATOMS: atom_id res chain seq x y z
N MET A 1 1.94 18.29 1.89
CA MET A 1 1.54 16.93 2.34
C MET A 1 2.04 16.56 3.75
N GLN A 2 1.27 15.78 4.53
CA GLN A 2 1.66 15.10 5.78
C GLN A 2 1.37 13.60 5.67
N VAL A 3 2.30 12.73 6.11
CA VAL A 3 2.13 11.28 6.11
C VAL A 3 2.25 10.76 7.54
N THR A 4 1.20 10.11 8.03
CA THR A 4 1.13 9.52 9.37
C THR A 4 1.07 8.00 9.24
N SER A 5 2.04 7.27 9.80
CA SER A 5 1.93 5.81 9.89
C SER A 5 0.88 5.43 10.93
N VAL A 6 -0.03 4.53 10.56
CA VAL A 6 -1.06 3.97 11.46
C VAL A 6 -0.76 2.51 11.85
N GLY A 7 0.45 2.03 11.55
CA GLY A 7 0.93 0.68 11.85
C GLY A 7 1.09 -0.21 10.62
N HIS A 8 2.10 -1.09 10.63
CA HIS A 8 2.44 -1.99 9.50
C HIS A 8 2.60 -1.24 8.17
N ALA A 9 1.78 -1.55 7.16
CA ALA A 9 1.71 -0.90 5.85
C ALA A 9 0.71 0.28 5.81
N GLY A 10 0.02 0.54 6.93
CA GLY A 10 -1.03 1.53 7.01
C GLY A 10 -0.48 2.95 7.10
N PHE A 11 -0.99 3.84 6.25
CA PHE A 11 -0.66 5.26 6.26
C PHE A 11 -1.90 6.13 6.06
N LEU A 12 -2.00 7.22 6.81
CA LEU A 12 -2.90 8.32 6.53
C LEU A 12 -2.10 9.44 5.84
N ILE A 13 -2.39 9.69 4.58
CA ILE A 13 -1.80 10.77 3.77
C ILE A 13 -2.77 11.94 3.78
N GLN A 14 -2.32 13.10 4.25
CA GLN A 14 -3.12 14.31 4.31
C GLN A 14 -2.50 15.38 3.41
N THR A 15 -3.30 15.93 2.51
CA THR A 15 -2.92 16.99 1.59
C THR A 15 -3.88 18.17 1.73
N HIS A 16 -3.61 19.25 1.01
CA HIS A 16 -4.55 20.36 0.91
C HIS A 16 -5.83 19.96 0.14
N ALA A 17 -5.77 18.92 -0.71
CA ALA A 17 -6.87 18.44 -1.55
C ALA A 17 -7.69 17.29 -0.94
N GLY A 18 -7.32 16.80 0.26
CA GLY A 18 -8.04 15.75 0.98
C GLY A 18 -7.12 14.77 1.70
N SER A 19 -7.72 13.74 2.29
CA SER A 19 -7.02 12.65 2.98
C SER A 19 -7.21 11.30 2.31
N ILE A 20 -6.15 10.49 2.31
CA ILE A 20 -6.13 9.12 1.79
C ILE A 20 -5.72 8.18 2.92
N LEU A 21 -6.59 7.24 3.27
CA LEU A 21 -6.23 6.14 4.16
C LEU A 21 -5.76 4.95 3.32
N CYS A 22 -4.56 4.47 3.60
CA CYS A 22 -3.93 3.34 2.93
C CYS A 22 -3.86 2.13 3.88
N ASP A 23 -4.24 0.94 3.41
CA ASP A 23 -4.06 -0.38 4.08
C ASP A 23 -4.30 -0.39 5.61
N PRO A 24 -5.51 0.00 6.10
CA PRO A 24 -5.76 0.21 7.52
C PRO A 24 -5.95 -1.10 8.30
N TRP A 25 -4.86 -1.71 8.76
CA TRP A 25 -4.87 -2.97 9.54
C TRP A 25 -4.82 -2.75 11.06
N LEU A 26 -5.77 -3.36 11.79
CA LEU A 26 -5.94 -3.25 13.24
C LEU A 26 -6.09 -4.61 13.93
N ASN A 27 -6.90 -5.51 13.36
CA ASN A 27 -7.32 -6.75 13.98
C ASN A 27 -6.37 -7.91 13.67
N PRO A 28 -6.14 -8.87 14.58
CA PRO A 28 -5.24 -9.99 14.30
C PRO A 28 -5.61 -10.80 13.06
N ALA A 29 -4.59 -11.20 12.29
CA ALA A 29 -4.73 -11.97 11.06
C ALA A 29 -4.17 -13.39 11.20
N TYR A 30 -4.55 -14.28 10.28
CA TYR A 30 -4.03 -15.65 10.15
C TYR A 30 -4.07 -16.44 11.47
N PHE A 31 -5.27 -16.62 12.03
CA PHE A 31 -5.49 -17.30 13.32
C PHE A 31 -4.70 -16.65 14.47
N THR A 32 -4.68 -15.32 14.50
CA THR A 32 -3.96 -14.52 15.51
C THR A 32 -2.44 -14.74 15.49
N SER A 33 -1.90 -15.30 14.40
CA SER A 33 -0.45 -15.46 14.24
C SER A 33 0.23 -14.13 13.93
N TRP A 34 -0.48 -13.22 13.27
CA TRP A 34 0.00 -11.88 12.91
C TRP A 34 -0.90 -10.83 13.54
N PHE A 35 -0.29 -9.75 14.02
CA PHE A 35 -0.98 -8.61 14.62
C PHE A 35 -0.13 -7.35 14.40
N PRO A 36 -0.73 -6.15 14.33
CA PRO A 36 0.02 -4.91 14.21
C PRO A 36 1.00 -4.74 15.39
N PHE A 37 2.26 -4.44 15.06
CA PHE A 37 3.28 -4.09 16.04
C PHE A 37 4.08 -2.86 15.55
N PRO A 38 4.23 -1.79 16.36
CA PRO A 38 3.63 -1.61 17.68
C PRO A 38 2.10 -1.62 17.65
N ASP A 39 1.47 -1.91 18.80
CA ASP A 39 0.01 -1.93 18.94
C ASP A 39 -0.58 -0.56 18.57
N ASN A 40 -1.54 -0.57 17.65
CA ASN A 40 -2.21 0.61 17.11
C ASN A 40 -3.69 0.69 17.54
N SER A 41 -4.13 -0.14 18.50
CA SER A 41 -5.50 -0.15 19.02
C SER A 41 -5.90 1.13 19.76
N ALA A 42 -4.92 1.90 20.25
CA ALA A 42 -5.15 3.16 20.93
C ALA A 42 -5.28 4.37 19.98
N LEU A 43 -5.11 4.18 18.67
CA LEU A 43 -5.37 5.26 17.70
C LEU A 43 -6.86 5.61 17.68
N ASP A 44 -7.17 6.88 17.42
CA ASP A 44 -8.54 7.31 17.15
C ASP A 44 -8.95 6.87 15.74
N TRP A 45 -9.41 5.62 15.64
CA TRP A 45 -9.82 5.03 14.36
C TRP A 45 -11.04 5.70 13.74
N GLY A 46 -11.87 6.40 14.52
CA GLY A 46 -12.94 7.23 13.98
C GLY A 46 -12.39 8.42 13.22
N ALA A 47 -11.40 9.12 13.78
CA ALA A 47 -10.74 10.23 13.11
C ALA A 47 -9.84 9.78 11.94
N VAL A 48 -9.12 8.66 12.09
CA VAL A 48 -8.29 8.09 11.01
C VAL A 48 -9.15 7.60 9.84
N GLY A 49 -10.29 6.98 10.15
CA GLY A 49 -11.21 6.41 9.17
C GLY A 49 -12.12 7.44 8.48
N ASP A 50 -12.23 8.67 9.00
CA ASP A 50 -12.91 9.78 8.33
C ASP A 50 -12.04 10.38 7.21
N CYS A 51 -11.76 9.55 6.21
CA CYS A 51 -10.93 9.89 5.06
C CYS A 51 -11.77 10.25 3.81
N ASP A 52 -11.22 11.09 2.93
CA ASP A 52 -11.86 11.41 1.64
C ASP A 52 -11.70 10.27 0.62
N TYR A 53 -10.54 9.61 0.66
CA TYR A 53 -10.17 8.52 -0.23
C TYR A 53 -9.69 7.31 0.57
N LEU A 54 -10.01 6.12 0.06
CA LEU A 54 -9.50 4.86 0.57
C LEU A 54 -8.64 4.20 -0.52
N TYR A 55 -7.44 3.76 -0.15
CA TYR A 55 -6.62 2.90 -0.97
C TYR A 55 -6.34 1.61 -0.23
N VAL A 56 -6.73 0.48 -0.82
CA VAL A 56 -6.29 -0.84 -0.34
C VAL A 56 -5.52 -1.50 -1.46
N SER A 57 -4.26 -1.78 -1.19
CA SER A 57 -3.31 -2.23 -2.20
C SER A 57 -3.62 -3.63 -2.73
N HIS A 58 -4.08 -4.55 -1.86
CA HIS A 58 -4.41 -5.94 -2.18
C HIS A 58 -5.16 -6.65 -1.03
N LEU A 59 -5.55 -7.92 -1.24
CA LEU A 59 -6.45 -8.67 -0.35
C LEU A 59 -5.77 -9.47 0.79
N HIS A 60 -4.45 -9.37 0.99
CA HIS A 60 -3.84 -10.01 2.15
C HIS A 60 -4.37 -9.39 3.44
N LYS A 61 -4.54 -10.21 4.49
CA LYS A 61 -5.30 -9.82 5.69
C LYS A 61 -4.59 -8.78 6.57
N ASP A 62 -3.29 -8.59 6.37
CA ASP A 62 -2.49 -7.54 6.97
C ASP A 62 -2.54 -6.20 6.21
N HIS A 63 -3.31 -6.13 5.13
CA HIS A 63 -3.62 -4.90 4.37
C HIS A 63 -5.13 -4.68 4.27
N PHE A 64 -5.88 -5.76 3.99
CA PHE A 64 -7.34 -5.81 3.93
C PHE A 64 -7.93 -6.34 5.25
N ASP A 65 -8.04 -5.45 6.22
CA ASP A 65 -8.73 -5.75 7.48
C ASP A 65 -10.23 -5.50 7.35
N ALA A 66 -10.97 -6.53 6.96
CA ALA A 66 -12.42 -6.43 6.75
C ALA A 66 -13.20 -5.96 7.99
N GLU A 67 -12.71 -6.23 9.19
CA GLU A 67 -13.38 -5.83 10.43
C GLU A 67 -13.18 -4.33 10.69
N ASN A 68 -11.94 -3.85 10.62
CA ASN A 68 -11.64 -2.43 10.77
C ASN A 68 -12.26 -1.58 9.65
N LEU A 69 -12.12 -2.03 8.40
CA LEU A 69 -12.72 -1.39 7.24
C LEU A 69 -14.24 -1.23 7.42
N ARG A 70 -14.94 -2.24 7.93
CA ARG A 70 -16.39 -2.16 8.17
C ARG A 70 -16.74 -1.21 9.32
N ALA A 71 -16.01 -1.29 10.42
CA ALA A 71 -16.35 -0.61 11.66
C ALA A 71 -16.00 0.88 11.65
N ASN A 72 -14.83 1.25 11.09
CA ASN A 72 -14.23 2.56 11.37
C ASN A 72 -14.02 3.44 10.13
N VAL A 73 -14.00 2.87 8.92
CA VAL A 73 -13.68 3.64 7.70
C VAL A 73 -14.94 4.22 7.05
N ASN A 74 -14.90 5.49 6.67
CA ASN A 74 -15.98 6.21 6.02
C ASN A 74 -16.43 5.52 4.73
N LYS A 75 -17.72 5.15 4.64
CA LYS A 75 -18.29 4.43 3.48
C LYS A 75 -18.54 5.34 2.28
N ASP A 76 -18.54 6.65 2.48
CA ASP A 76 -18.63 7.68 1.43
C ASP A 76 -17.25 8.05 0.87
N ALA A 77 -16.15 7.53 1.43
CA ALA A 77 -14.81 7.70 0.88
C ALA A 77 -14.76 7.13 -0.54
N VAL A 78 -14.06 7.82 -1.44
CA VAL A 78 -13.84 7.32 -2.81
C VAL A 78 -12.72 6.30 -2.77
N VAL A 79 -13.05 5.04 -3.08
CA VAL A 79 -12.05 3.97 -3.19
C VAL A 79 -11.24 4.15 -4.47
N LEU A 80 -9.92 4.30 -4.34
CA LEU A 80 -8.97 4.30 -5.43
C LEU A 80 -8.66 2.84 -5.79
N LEU A 81 -9.24 2.34 -6.88
CA LEU A 81 -9.20 0.92 -7.21
C LEU A 81 -8.06 0.61 -8.19
N PRO A 82 -7.13 -0.30 -7.85
CA PRO A 82 -6.13 -0.82 -8.79
C PRO A 82 -6.77 -1.55 -9.98
N ASP A 83 -6.17 -1.41 -11.17
CA ASP A 83 -6.58 -2.08 -12.42
C ASP A 83 -6.20 -3.59 -12.44
N PHE A 84 -6.63 -4.34 -11.42
CA PHE A 84 -6.45 -5.79 -11.39
C PHE A 84 -7.33 -6.48 -12.44
N PRO A 85 -6.85 -7.59 -13.05
CA PRO A 85 -7.61 -8.32 -14.07
C PRO A 85 -8.82 -9.07 -13.50
N VAL A 86 -9.00 -9.07 -12.18
CA VAL A 86 -10.07 -9.76 -11.47
C VAL A 86 -10.79 -8.82 -10.49
N PRO A 87 -12.11 -8.95 -10.31
CA PRO A 87 -12.91 -7.99 -9.54
C PRO A 87 -12.90 -8.24 -8.02
N ASP A 88 -12.12 -9.20 -7.52
CA ASP A 88 -12.18 -9.68 -6.13
C ASP A 88 -12.06 -8.55 -5.10
N LEU A 89 -11.11 -7.62 -5.27
CA LEU A 89 -10.92 -6.50 -4.34
C LEU A 89 -12.16 -5.59 -4.30
N ARG A 90 -12.71 -5.24 -5.46
CA ARG A 90 -13.96 -4.47 -5.57
C ARG A 90 -15.10 -5.21 -4.89
N ASN A 91 -15.30 -6.49 -5.22
CA ASN A 91 -16.38 -7.29 -4.67
C ASN A 91 -16.31 -7.38 -3.13
N GLU A 92 -15.11 -7.55 -2.56
CA GLU A 92 -14.94 -7.56 -1.11
C GLU A 92 -15.22 -6.19 -0.49
N LEU A 93 -14.77 -5.08 -1.08
CA LEU A 93 -15.09 -3.73 -0.59
C LEU A 93 -16.59 -3.40 -0.69
N GLU A 94 -17.27 -3.80 -1.77
CA GLU A 94 -18.72 -3.64 -1.92
C GLU A 94 -19.49 -4.41 -0.83
N LYS A 95 -19.06 -5.62 -0.47
CA LYS A 95 -19.63 -6.39 0.66
C LYS A 95 -19.47 -5.68 2.01
N LEU A 96 -18.50 -4.77 2.14
CA LEU A 96 -18.32 -3.94 3.34
C LEU A 96 -19.15 -2.65 3.30
N GLY A 97 -19.83 -2.35 2.18
CA GLY A 97 -20.69 -1.18 2.00
C GLY A 97 -20.02 0.02 1.33
N PHE A 98 -18.79 -0.11 0.84
CA PHE A 98 -18.19 0.92 -0.01
C PHE A 98 -18.93 0.94 -1.35
N HIS A 99 -19.23 2.15 -1.84
CA HIS A 99 -20.12 2.32 -2.99
C HIS A 99 -19.64 3.39 -3.98
N ARG A 100 -18.52 4.07 -3.69
CA ARG A 100 -17.90 5.07 -4.56
C ARG A 100 -16.51 4.58 -4.93
N PHE A 101 -16.27 4.39 -6.22
CA PHE A 101 -15.02 3.86 -6.74
C PHE A 101 -14.50 4.78 -7.84
N PHE A 102 -13.19 4.95 -7.85
CA PHE A 102 -12.44 5.52 -8.96
C PHE A 102 -11.57 4.41 -9.54
N ASP A 103 -11.99 3.88 -10.69
CA ASP A 103 -11.23 2.87 -11.43
C ASP A 103 -10.01 3.54 -12.06
N THR A 104 -8.82 3.11 -11.65
CA THR A 104 -7.58 3.56 -12.28
C THR A 104 -7.28 2.75 -13.54
N THR A 105 -6.42 3.30 -14.39
CA THR A 105 -5.72 2.53 -15.42
C THR A 105 -4.30 2.30 -14.94
N ASP A 106 -3.82 1.06 -15.03
CA ASP A 106 -2.49 0.67 -14.55
C ASP A 106 -1.38 1.60 -15.09
N SER A 107 -0.58 2.14 -14.18
CA SER A 107 0.59 2.97 -14.47
C SER A 107 0.27 4.22 -15.31
N VAL A 108 -0.96 4.71 -15.21
CA VAL A 108 -1.40 5.99 -15.81
C VAL A 108 -1.67 6.99 -14.70
N LYS A 109 -1.18 8.23 -14.87
CA LYS A 109 -1.50 9.35 -13.98
C LYS A 109 -2.94 9.82 -14.19
N HIS A 110 -3.68 9.96 -13.10
CA HIS A 110 -5.03 10.48 -13.06
C HIS A 110 -5.11 11.71 -12.17
N ARG A 111 -5.86 12.72 -12.60
CA ARG A 111 -6.20 13.90 -11.80
C ARG A 111 -7.54 13.67 -11.12
N LEU A 112 -7.56 13.61 -9.79
CA LEU A 112 -8.78 13.61 -8.99
C LEU A 112 -9.19 15.06 -8.71
N SER A 113 -10.43 15.40 -9.01
CA SER A 113 -11.02 16.70 -8.67
C SER A 113 -12.12 16.50 -7.63
N GLY A 114 -11.95 17.14 -6.46
CA GLY A 114 -12.89 17.06 -5.34
C GLY A 114 -13.20 18.44 -4.76
N PRO A 115 -14.12 18.52 -3.79
CA PRO A 115 -14.52 19.79 -3.18
C PRO A 115 -13.39 20.48 -2.40
N LYS A 116 -12.36 19.71 -1.99
CA LYS A 116 -11.20 20.21 -1.24
C LYS A 116 -10.04 20.65 -2.14
N GLY A 117 -10.06 20.28 -3.42
CA GLY A 117 -8.99 20.60 -4.37
C GLY A 117 -8.73 19.48 -5.36
N GLU A 118 -7.51 19.51 -5.90
CA GLU A 118 -7.06 18.58 -6.92
C GLU A 118 -5.87 17.75 -6.43
N LEU A 119 -5.84 16.49 -6.82
CA LEU A 119 -4.78 15.56 -6.46
C LEU A 119 -4.40 14.73 -7.69
N ASP A 120 -3.11 14.61 -7.99
CA ASP A 120 -2.65 13.62 -8.97
C ASP A 120 -2.37 12.30 -8.26
N ILE A 121 -2.85 11.21 -8.84
CA ILE A 121 -2.56 9.85 -8.39
C ILE A 121 -2.10 8.98 -9.55
N MET A 122 -1.38 7.92 -9.23
CA MET A 122 -1.15 6.79 -10.15
C MET A 122 -1.10 5.52 -9.33
N ILE A 123 -1.76 4.47 -9.81
CA ILE A 123 -1.64 3.14 -9.22
C ILE A 123 -0.88 2.25 -10.20
N ILE A 124 0.20 1.64 -9.71
CA ILE A 124 0.94 0.60 -10.43
C ILE A 124 0.39 -0.74 -9.94
N ALA A 125 -0.37 -1.44 -10.79
CA ALA A 125 -0.97 -2.72 -10.45
C ALA A 125 -0.12 -3.86 -11.04
N LEU A 126 0.26 -4.86 -10.23
CA LEU A 126 1.04 -5.98 -10.72
C LEU A 126 0.11 -7.07 -11.26
N ARG A 127 -0.13 -7.02 -12.57
CA ARG A 127 -1.21 -7.77 -13.24
C ARG A 127 -0.76 -9.12 -13.78
N ALA A 128 0.53 -9.27 -14.06
CA ALA A 128 1.14 -10.48 -14.61
C ALA A 128 2.39 -10.88 -13.81
N PRO A 129 2.82 -12.17 -13.87
CA PRO A 129 4.04 -12.60 -13.18
C PRO A 129 5.30 -11.84 -13.62
N ALA A 130 5.28 -11.26 -14.81
CA ALA A 130 6.36 -10.44 -15.34
C ALA A 130 6.45 -9.06 -14.67
N ASP A 131 5.40 -8.60 -14.00
CA ASP A 131 5.35 -7.27 -13.37
C ASP A 131 5.85 -7.30 -11.92
N GLY A 132 5.91 -8.50 -11.33
CA GLY A 132 6.27 -8.77 -9.94
C GLY A 132 5.31 -9.78 -9.29
N PRO A 133 5.17 -9.78 -7.94
CA PRO A 133 4.15 -10.57 -7.27
C PRO A 133 2.74 -10.15 -7.72
N ILE A 134 2.03 -11.06 -8.38
CA ILE A 134 0.71 -10.79 -8.96
C ILE A 134 -0.28 -10.42 -7.86
N GLY A 135 -1.07 -9.38 -8.11
CA GLY A 135 -2.16 -8.98 -7.23
C GLY A 135 -1.75 -7.96 -6.17
N ASP A 136 -0.50 -7.51 -6.15
CA ASP A 136 -0.06 -6.36 -5.35
C ASP A 136 -0.18 -5.06 -6.15
N SER A 137 -0.27 -3.91 -5.48
CA SER A 137 -0.21 -2.61 -6.13
C SER A 137 0.51 -1.56 -5.29
N ALA A 138 0.97 -0.50 -5.95
CA ALA A 138 1.56 0.68 -5.33
C ALA A 138 0.79 1.95 -5.71
N LEU A 139 0.84 2.97 -4.85
CA LEU A 139 0.18 4.25 -5.05
C LEU A 139 1.21 5.39 -5.08
N VAL A 140 1.13 6.22 -6.12
CA VAL A 140 1.79 7.53 -6.18
C VAL A 140 0.74 8.61 -5.95
N VAL A 141 1.09 9.61 -5.16
CA VAL A 141 0.23 10.75 -4.81
C VAL A 141 1.02 12.04 -4.94
N SER A 142 0.49 13.04 -5.62
CA SER A 142 1.06 14.38 -5.64
C SER A 142 0.01 15.44 -5.36
N ASP A 143 0.32 16.33 -4.43
CA ASP A 143 -0.45 17.54 -4.15
C ASP A 143 0.11 18.76 -4.90
N GLY A 144 0.88 18.55 -5.98
CA GLY A 144 1.48 19.61 -6.78
C GLY A 144 2.68 20.31 -6.13
N GLU A 145 2.89 20.12 -4.82
CA GLU A 145 4.07 20.59 -4.09
C GLU A 145 4.94 19.43 -3.60
N THR A 146 4.32 18.34 -3.16
CA THR A 146 4.98 17.14 -2.63
C THR A 146 4.47 15.90 -3.35
N THR A 147 5.39 15.02 -3.74
CA THR A 147 5.06 13.71 -4.31
C THR A 147 5.48 12.59 -3.35
N ALA A 148 4.52 11.73 -3.00
CA ALA A 148 4.74 10.53 -2.21
C ALA A 148 4.50 9.26 -3.02
N PHE A 149 5.40 8.30 -2.88
CA PHE A 149 5.30 6.96 -3.44
C PHE A 149 5.12 5.93 -2.32
N ASN A 150 3.89 5.42 -2.18
CA ASN A 150 3.57 4.27 -1.35
C ASN A 150 3.73 2.99 -2.17
N MET A 151 4.93 2.43 -2.15
CA MET A 151 5.27 1.21 -2.88
C MET A 151 4.60 -0.04 -2.29
N ASN A 152 4.35 0.00 -0.97
CA ASN A 152 3.81 -1.12 -0.23
C ASN A 152 4.53 -2.46 -0.53
N ASP A 153 3.81 -3.56 -0.71
CA ASP A 153 4.35 -4.89 -1.01
C ASP A 153 4.69 -5.08 -2.50
N ALA A 154 4.25 -4.15 -3.35
CA ALA A 154 4.50 -4.21 -4.78
C ALA A 154 6.00 -4.11 -5.07
N ARG A 155 6.42 -4.87 -6.08
CA ARG A 155 7.79 -4.90 -6.59
C ARG A 155 7.81 -4.65 -8.09
N PRO A 156 7.32 -3.48 -8.55
CA PRO A 156 7.41 -3.09 -9.95
C PRO A 156 8.85 -3.17 -10.45
N ILE A 157 8.97 -3.53 -11.72
CA ILE A 157 10.25 -3.65 -12.42
C ILE A 157 10.64 -2.32 -13.06
N ASP A 158 9.66 -1.61 -13.62
CA ASP A 158 9.83 -0.32 -14.26
C ASP A 158 9.37 0.80 -13.31
N LEU A 159 10.28 1.74 -13.02
CA LEU A 159 10.03 2.93 -12.21
C LEU A 159 10.25 4.22 -13.01
N ASP A 160 10.61 4.14 -14.30
CA ASP A 160 10.86 5.32 -15.13
C ASP A 160 9.59 6.17 -15.28
N VAL A 161 8.42 5.51 -15.23
CA VAL A 161 7.10 6.17 -15.21
C VAL A 161 6.93 7.14 -14.05
N LEU A 162 7.59 6.92 -12.91
CA LEU A 162 7.55 7.84 -11.77
C LEU A 162 8.19 9.18 -12.15
N ALA A 163 9.40 9.14 -12.71
CA ALA A 163 10.13 10.33 -13.11
C ALA A 163 9.44 11.05 -14.27
N SER A 164 8.90 10.32 -15.26
CA SER A 164 8.23 10.92 -16.40
C SER A 164 6.90 11.60 -16.04
N GLU A 165 6.13 11.02 -15.13
CA GLU A 165 4.78 11.51 -14.79
C GLU A 165 4.76 12.46 -13.58
N PHE A 166 5.63 12.26 -12.59
CA PHE A 166 5.61 12.99 -11.33
C PHE A 166 6.92 13.73 -11.01
N GLY A 167 8.00 13.45 -11.75
CA GLY A 167 9.32 14.01 -11.45
C GLY A 167 9.91 13.46 -10.15
N PRO A 168 10.58 14.29 -9.33
CA PRO A 168 11.17 13.84 -8.07
C PRO A 168 10.14 13.29 -7.07
N ILE A 169 10.52 12.24 -6.35
CA ILE A 169 9.74 11.68 -5.25
C ILE A 169 10.30 12.18 -3.92
N ASP A 170 9.49 12.90 -3.14
CA ASP A 170 9.90 13.47 -1.85
C ASP A 170 9.79 12.46 -0.70
N VAL A 171 8.77 11.58 -0.76
CA VAL A 171 8.50 10.57 0.27
C VAL A 171 8.36 9.20 -0.38
N HIS A 172 9.18 8.24 0.05
CA HIS A 172 9.11 6.86 -0.44
C HIS A 172 8.83 5.90 0.72
N MET A 173 7.63 5.33 0.75
CA MET A 173 7.22 4.29 1.69
C MET A 173 7.45 2.93 1.03
N LEU A 174 8.51 2.24 1.46
CA LEU A 174 8.97 0.99 0.84
C LEU A 174 9.10 -0.17 1.83
N GLN A 175 8.79 -1.37 1.37
CA GLN A 175 8.97 -2.60 2.12
C GLN A 175 10.43 -3.10 2.04
N TYR A 176 11.10 -3.23 3.18
CA TYR A 176 12.44 -3.87 3.29
C TYR A 176 12.39 -5.28 3.89
N SER A 177 11.25 -5.65 4.49
CA SER A 177 10.98 -6.96 5.08
C SER A 177 9.49 -7.24 4.96
N GLY A 178 9.13 -8.43 4.49
CA GLY A 178 7.73 -8.84 4.36
C GLY A 178 7.33 -9.87 5.41
N ALA A 179 6.08 -9.80 5.85
CA ALA A 179 5.48 -10.79 6.72
C ALA A 179 5.35 -12.12 5.95
N ILE A 180 5.95 -13.19 6.49
CA ILE A 180 6.10 -14.44 5.74
C ILE A 180 6.49 -15.61 6.65
N TRP A 181 6.02 -16.79 6.28
CA TRP A 181 6.27 -18.05 6.98
C TRP A 181 7.63 -18.68 6.68
N TYR A 182 8.14 -18.48 5.46
CA TYR A 182 9.41 -19.06 5.04
C TYR A 182 10.61 -18.26 5.54
N PRO A 183 11.66 -18.91 6.08
CA PRO A 183 11.82 -20.35 6.32
C PRO A 183 11.40 -20.87 7.72
N MET A 184 10.93 -20.00 8.61
CA MET A 184 10.77 -20.26 10.05
C MET A 184 9.88 -21.48 10.34
N VAL A 185 8.72 -21.57 9.67
CA VAL A 185 7.69 -22.59 9.97
C VAL A 185 7.82 -23.85 9.12
N TYR A 186 8.78 -23.90 8.20
CA TYR A 186 8.97 -25.04 7.31
C TYR A 186 9.72 -26.16 8.04
N ASP A 187 9.43 -27.42 7.72
CA ASP A 187 10.20 -28.54 8.26
C ASP A 187 11.55 -28.65 7.54
N MET A 188 12.60 -28.12 8.19
CA MET A 188 13.96 -28.01 7.65
C MET A 188 14.97 -28.06 8.80
N PRO A 189 16.21 -28.53 8.56
CA PRO A 189 17.28 -28.44 9.55
C PRO A 189 17.47 -27.01 10.05
N VAL A 190 17.72 -26.83 11.36
CA VAL A 190 17.90 -25.50 12.00
C VAL A 190 18.91 -24.64 11.24
N ARG A 191 20.08 -25.21 10.90
CA ARG A 191 21.12 -24.53 10.12
C ARG A 191 20.63 -23.99 8.77
N ALA A 192 19.68 -24.68 8.13
CA ALA A 192 19.12 -24.25 6.85
C ALA A 192 18.15 -23.08 7.06
N LYS A 193 17.32 -23.13 8.11
CA LYS A 193 16.44 -22.01 8.48
C LYS A 193 17.22 -20.74 8.76
N GLU A 194 18.33 -20.85 9.50
CA GLU A 194 19.23 -19.74 9.81
C GLU A 194 19.88 -19.15 8.55
N ALA A 195 20.41 -20.01 7.67
CA ALA A 195 21.02 -19.58 6.41
C ALA A 195 20.02 -18.88 5.49
N PHE A 196 18.85 -19.50 5.25
CA PHE A 196 17.81 -18.93 4.40
C PHE A 196 17.19 -17.66 5.01
N GLY A 197 17.02 -17.60 6.33
CA GLY A 197 16.54 -16.41 7.03
C GLY A 197 17.52 -15.24 6.88
N THR A 198 18.81 -15.51 7.07
CA THR A 198 19.88 -14.50 6.88
C THR A 198 19.93 -14.00 5.45
N GLN A 199 19.94 -14.91 4.47
CA GLN A 199 19.95 -14.56 3.05
C GLN A 199 18.71 -13.76 2.66
N LYS A 200 17.54 -14.13 3.16
CA LYS A 200 16.28 -13.44 2.89
C LYS A 200 16.28 -12.02 3.43
N ARG A 201 16.73 -11.82 4.68
CA ARG A 201 16.87 -10.48 5.27
C ARG A 201 17.83 -9.61 4.45
N GLN A 202 18.96 -10.19 4.04
CA GLN A 202 19.93 -9.48 3.21
C GLN A 202 19.32 -9.07 1.86
N ARG A 203 18.68 -10.00 1.15
CA ARG A 203 18.02 -9.73 -0.15
C ARG A 203 16.91 -8.69 -0.05
N GLY A 204 16.12 -8.71 1.03
CA GLY A 204 15.09 -7.69 1.28
C GLY A 204 15.68 -6.29 1.41
N MET A 205 16.74 -6.16 2.21
CA MET A 205 17.47 -4.90 2.39
C MET A 205 18.16 -4.42 1.11
N ASP A 206 18.78 -5.33 0.36
CA ASP A 206 19.46 -4.98 -0.90
C ASP A 206 18.46 -4.51 -1.95
N ARG A 207 17.31 -5.17 -2.08
CA ARG A 207 16.23 -4.72 -2.95
C ARG A 207 15.68 -3.36 -2.53
N ALA A 208 15.46 -3.12 -1.24
CA ALA A 208 15.02 -1.81 -0.76
C ALA A 208 16.02 -0.70 -1.12
N ARG A 209 17.33 -0.96 -0.95
CA ARG A 209 18.38 -0.01 -1.38
C ARG A 209 18.39 0.23 -2.88
N GLN A 210 18.14 -0.80 -3.69
CA GLN A 210 18.02 -0.65 -5.14
C GLN A 210 16.87 0.27 -5.52
N TYR A 211 15.70 0.11 -4.89
CA TYR A 211 14.57 1.01 -5.12
C TYR A 211 14.82 2.44 -4.65
N ILE A 212 15.47 2.63 -3.49
CA ILE A 212 15.92 3.97 -3.05
C ILE A 212 16.85 4.60 -4.09
N ALA A 213 17.80 3.83 -4.60
CA ALA A 213 18.72 4.33 -5.63
C ALA A 213 17.95 4.69 -6.91
N GLN A 214 17.12 3.79 -7.45
CA GLN A 214 16.35 4.02 -8.67
C GLN A 214 15.45 5.26 -8.58
N VAL A 215 14.70 5.41 -7.49
CA VAL A 215 13.83 6.56 -7.26
C VAL A 215 14.62 7.85 -6.99
N GLY A 216 15.79 7.74 -6.38
CA GLY A 216 16.67 8.88 -6.05
C GLY A 216 17.62 9.31 -7.16
N LEU A 217 17.66 8.62 -8.30
CA LEU A 217 18.45 9.05 -9.45
C LEU A 217 17.78 10.30 -10.06
N PRO A 218 18.50 11.42 -10.27
CA PRO A 218 17.97 12.50 -11.08
C PRO A 218 17.72 11.97 -12.50
N GLY A 219 16.48 12.13 -12.97
CA GLY A 219 16.07 11.81 -14.36
C GLY A 219 16.72 12.72 -15.40
#